data_AF-K1YUU7-F1
#
_entry.id   AF-K1YUU7-F1
#
_cell.length_a   1.000
_cell.length_b   1.000
_cell.length_c   1.000
_cell.angle_alpha   90.00
_cell.angle_beta   90.00
_cell.angle_gamma   90.00
#
_symmetry.space_group_name_H-M   'P 1'
#
loop_
_entity.id
_entity.type
_entity.pdbx_description
1 polymer ?
#
loop_
_entity_poly.entity_id
_entity_poly.type
_entity_poly.pdbx_seq_one_letter_code
_entity_poly.pdbx_strand_id
1 'polypeptide(L)'
;MASAWLIRRFIDNQATFAFRDEAELQELSSELEVSYDVRGGDFTHIDELCTFEVLLRSFGLAAKELGYLAGIVHDIDIKDGKFAAPEAQVIEMIIKGIRNRALPDSETLEQGMAIFEALYLSITEKPQEGVTVCQA
;
A
#
# COMPACT_ATOMS: atom_id res chain seq x y z
N MET A 1 -1.19 -3.81 -0.83
CA MET A 1 -0.15 -3.13 -1.67
C MET A 1 0.26 -1.79 -1.09
N ALA A 2 -0.67 -0.84 -0.88
CA ALA A 2 -0.37 0.46 -0.28
C ALA A 2 0.29 0.32 1.11
N SER A 3 -0.27 -0.53 1.97
CA SER A 3 0.27 -0.81 3.31
C SER A 3 1.68 -1.38 3.27
N ALA A 4 1.98 -2.28 2.31
CA ALA A 4 3.33 -2.82 2.14
C ALA A 4 4.34 -1.74 1.73
N TRP A 5 3.95 -0.84 0.82
CA TRP A 5 4.76 0.32 0.45
C TRP A 5 5.02 1.22 1.67
N LEU A 6 3.97 1.54 2.45
CA LEU A 6 4.08 2.36 3.66
C LEU A 6 5.02 1.72 4.68
N ILE A 7 4.86 0.42 4.94
CA ILE A 7 5.73 -0.36 5.84
C ILE A 7 7.18 -0.21 5.40
N ARG A 8 7.48 -0.53 4.14
CA ARG A 8 8.85 -0.50 3.65
C ARG A 8 9.46 0.90 3.61
N ARG A 9 8.64 1.92 3.35
CA ARG A 9 9.13 3.28 3.12
C ARG A 9 9.34 4.06 4.41
N PHE A 10 8.51 3.85 5.42
CA PHE A 10 8.46 4.70 6.63
C PHE A 10 8.57 3.93 7.95
N ILE A 11 8.31 2.62 7.98
CA ILE A 11 8.27 1.84 9.23
C ILE A 11 9.52 0.96 9.34
N ASP A 12 9.77 0.10 8.36
CA ASP A 12 10.93 -0.80 8.31
C ASP A 12 11.41 -0.99 6.87
N ASN A 13 12.56 -0.39 6.54
CA ASN A 13 13.13 -0.44 5.20
C ASN A 13 13.73 -1.80 4.80
N GLN A 14 13.87 -2.74 5.75
CA GLN A 14 14.30 -4.11 5.50
C GLN A 14 13.12 -5.10 5.50
N ALA A 15 11.87 -4.61 5.63
CA ALA A 15 10.70 -5.46 5.66
C ALA A 15 10.62 -6.34 4.40
N THR A 16 10.45 -7.65 4.63
CA THR A 16 10.16 -8.64 3.59
C THR A 16 8.73 -9.14 3.75
N PHE A 17 8.15 -9.67 2.68
CA PHE A 17 6.72 -10.02 2.64
C PHE A 17 6.58 -11.49 2.23
N ALA A 18 5.86 -12.25 3.05
CA ALA A 18 5.43 -13.60 2.75
C ALA A 18 3.91 -13.60 2.50
N PHE A 19 3.46 -14.51 1.64
CA PHE A 19 2.05 -14.69 1.30
C PHE A 19 1.62 -16.03 1.87
N ARG A 20 0.59 -16.01 2.72
CA ARG A 20 0.06 -17.15 3.46
C ARG A 20 -1.46 -17.14 3.39
N ASP A 21 -2.06 -18.30 3.58
CA ASP A 21 -3.51 -18.40 3.70
C ASP A 21 -3.97 -17.86 5.06
N GLU A 22 -5.15 -17.23 5.11
CA GLU A 22 -5.71 -16.67 6.35
C GLU A 22 -5.88 -17.71 7.46
N ALA A 23 -6.06 -18.99 7.09
CA ALA A 23 -6.14 -20.11 8.04
C ALA A 23 -4.83 -20.33 8.81
N GLU A 24 -3.68 -19.92 8.25
CA GLU A 24 -2.35 -20.13 8.83
C GLU A 24 -1.96 -19.02 9.81
N LEU A 25 -2.84 -18.03 10.08
CA LEU A 25 -2.54 -16.89 10.93
C LEU A 25 -2.11 -17.29 12.35
N GLN A 26 -2.66 -18.38 12.88
CA GLN A 26 -2.31 -18.89 14.22
C GLN A 26 -0.94 -19.57 14.27
N GLU A 27 -0.35 -19.87 13.11
CA GLU A 27 0.94 -20.53 12.98
C GLU A 27 2.10 -19.53 12.86
N LEU A 28 1.80 -18.23 12.81
CA LEU A 28 2.79 -17.18 12.72
C LEU A 28 3.68 -17.15 13.96
N SER A 29 4.99 -17.07 13.73
CA SER A 29 5.94 -16.84 14.80
C SER A 29 5.90 -15.38 15.21
N SER A 30 5.18 -15.05 16.28
CA SER A 30 5.03 -13.65 16.78
C SER A 30 6.35 -12.90 17.04
N GLU A 31 7.48 -13.59 17.17
CA GLU A 31 8.81 -12.98 17.30
C GLU A 31 9.44 -12.55 15.96
N LEU A 32 8.93 -13.06 14.84
CA LEU A 32 9.54 -12.93 13.50
C LEU A 32 8.57 -12.41 12.43
N GLU A 33 7.28 -12.62 12.61
CA GLU A 33 6.25 -12.33 11.63
C GLU A 33 5.18 -11.42 12.24
N VAL A 34 4.81 -10.38 11.51
CA VAL A 34 3.73 -9.45 11.86
C VAL A 34 2.75 -9.44 10.70
N SER A 35 1.50 -9.79 11.00
CA SER A 35 0.43 -9.85 10.01
C SER A 35 -0.18 -8.48 9.76
N TYR A 36 -0.55 -8.22 8.52
CA TYR A 36 -1.26 -7.00 8.14
C TYR A 36 -2.26 -7.29 7.01
N ASP A 37 -3.31 -6.46 6.92
CA ASP A 37 -4.30 -6.53 5.83
C ASP A 37 -5.07 -7.85 5.76
N VAL A 38 -5.22 -8.49 6.92
CA VAL A 38 -5.93 -9.75 7.10
C VAL A 38 -6.80 -9.66 8.36
N ARG A 39 -7.99 -10.25 8.33
CA ARG A 39 -8.93 -10.18 9.46
C ARG A 39 -8.34 -10.87 10.68
N GLY A 40 -8.39 -10.19 11.83
CA GLY A 40 -7.83 -10.72 13.07
C GLY A 40 -6.30 -10.72 13.14
N GLY A 41 -5.62 -10.15 12.14
CA GLY A 41 -4.18 -9.92 12.19
C GLY A 41 -3.79 -8.74 13.08
N ASP A 42 -2.48 -8.54 13.25
CA ASP A 42 -1.88 -7.53 14.14
C ASP A 42 -2.24 -6.11 13.69
N PHE A 43 -2.14 -5.84 12.38
CA PHE A 43 -2.61 -4.60 11.76
C PHE A 43 -3.72 -4.91 10.77
N THR A 44 -4.96 -4.71 11.22
CA THR A 44 -6.16 -4.97 10.41
C THR A 44 -7.08 -3.74 10.43
N HIS A 45 -8.25 -3.84 9.81
CA HIS A 45 -9.23 -2.77 9.83
C HIS A 45 -9.73 -2.55 11.26
N ILE A 46 -9.85 -1.29 11.67
CA ILE A 46 -10.38 -0.93 12.99
C ILE A 46 -11.47 0.11 12.78
N ASP A 47 -12.70 -0.23 13.16
CA ASP A 47 -13.89 0.58 12.90
C ASP A 47 -13.98 0.97 11.41
N GLU A 48 -13.98 2.28 11.13
CA GLU A 48 -14.05 2.88 9.80
C GLU A 48 -12.66 3.16 9.19
N LEU A 49 -11.62 2.45 9.61
CA LEU A 49 -10.25 2.65 9.13
C LEU A 49 -9.78 1.42 8.37
N CYS A 50 -9.26 1.65 7.17
CA CYS A 50 -8.52 0.62 6.43
C CYS A 50 -7.17 0.34 7.11
N THR A 51 -6.53 -0.78 6.76
CA THR A 51 -5.21 -1.17 7.27
C THR A 51 -4.17 -0.05 7.14
N PHE A 52 -4.20 0.68 6.03
CA PHE A 52 -3.25 1.78 5.78
C PHE A 52 -3.40 2.92 6.81
N GLU A 53 -4.64 3.32 7.11
CA GLU A 53 -4.93 4.34 8.12
C GLU A 53 -4.57 3.86 9.54
N VAL A 54 -4.82 2.57 9.84
CA VAL A 54 -4.43 1.97 11.11
C VAL A 54 -2.91 2.00 11.29
N LEU A 55 -2.13 1.68 10.26
CA LEU A 55 -0.68 1.78 10.28
C LEU A 55 -0.22 3.23 10.50
N LEU A 56 -0.78 4.21 9.77
CA LEU A 56 -0.43 5.61 9.97
C LEU A 56 -0.62 6.06 11.42
N ARG A 57 -1.76 5.71 12.02
CA ARG A 57 -2.06 6.03 13.42
C ARG A 57 -1.12 5.32 14.40
N SER A 58 -0.89 4.04 14.18
CA SER A 58 -0.09 3.20 15.10
C SER A 58 1.38 3.64 15.16
N PHE A 59 1.92 4.15 14.05
CA PHE A 59 3.30 4.60 13.95
C PHE A 59 3.47 6.12 14.00
N GLY A 60 2.40 6.88 14.29
CA GLY A 60 2.47 8.34 14.43
C GLY A 60 2.83 9.08 13.14
N LEU A 61 2.52 8.52 11.98
CA LEU A 61 2.83 9.08 10.67
C LEU A 61 1.75 10.07 10.24
N ALA A 62 2.03 11.38 10.34
CA ALA A 62 1.04 12.45 10.15
C ALA A 62 1.40 13.45 9.02
N ALA A 63 2.29 13.09 8.10
CA ALA A 63 2.62 13.94 6.96
C ALA A 63 1.39 14.18 6.07
N LYS A 64 1.25 15.39 5.52
CA LYS A 64 0.08 15.81 4.72
C LYS A 64 -0.11 14.92 3.50
N GLU A 65 1.00 14.53 2.87
CA GLU A 65 1.06 13.68 1.69
C GLU A 65 0.59 12.26 2.00
N LEU A 66 0.94 11.74 3.18
CA LEU A 66 0.43 10.45 3.66
C LEU A 66 -1.07 10.51 3.96
N GLY A 67 -1.56 11.63 4.48
CA GLY A 67 -3.00 11.86 4.65
C GLY A 67 -3.77 11.89 3.32
N TYR A 68 -3.18 12.48 2.27
CA TYR A 68 -3.75 12.44 0.92
C TYR A 68 -3.85 11.01 0.39
N LEU A 69 -2.75 10.25 0.49
CA LEU A 69 -2.74 8.84 0.09
C LEU A 69 -3.72 8.00 0.90
N ALA A 70 -3.86 8.25 2.21
CA ALA A 70 -4.82 7.56 3.05
C ALA A 70 -6.25 7.71 2.53
N GLY A 71 -6.65 8.90 2.09
CA GLY A 71 -7.97 9.13 1.49
C GLY A 71 -8.19 8.31 0.21
N ILE A 72 -7.20 8.29 -0.69
CA ILE A 72 -7.25 7.47 -1.92
C ILE A 72 -7.37 5.98 -1.59
N VAL A 73 -6.53 5.49 -0.67
CA VAL A 73 -6.51 4.07 -0.28
C VAL A 73 -7.82 3.67 0.40
N HIS A 74 -8.35 4.54 1.27
CA HIS A 74 -9.63 4.34 1.95
C HIS A 74 -10.78 4.18 0.93
N ASP A 75 -10.87 5.07 -0.06
CA ASP A 75 -11.92 4.99 -1.08
C ASP A 75 -11.79 3.73 -1.97
N ILE A 76 -10.57 3.22 -2.17
CA ILE A 76 -10.34 1.95 -2.89
C ILE A 76 -10.79 0.75 -2.06
N ASP A 77 -10.52 0.78 -0.76
CA ASP A 77 -10.61 -0.37 0.13
C ASP A 77 -11.97 -0.50 0.84
N ILE A 78 -12.45 0.60 1.42
CA ILE A 78 -13.71 0.65 2.19
C ILE A 78 -14.92 0.94 1.29
N LYS A 79 -14.76 1.80 0.28
CA LYS A 79 -15.80 2.14 -0.71
C LYS A 79 -17.09 2.75 -0.14
N ASP A 80 -16.97 3.50 0.96
CA ASP A 80 -18.08 4.22 1.59
C ASP A 80 -18.30 5.64 1.00
N GLY A 81 -17.38 6.12 0.15
CA GLY A 81 -17.42 7.43 -0.48
C GLY A 81 -17.03 8.58 0.43
N LYS A 82 -16.36 8.31 1.56
CA LYS A 82 -15.99 9.30 2.57
C LYS A 82 -15.06 10.40 2.06
N PHE A 83 -14.06 10.05 1.25
CA PHE A 83 -13.09 11.03 0.75
C PHE A 83 -13.40 11.49 -0.67
N ALA A 84 -14.05 10.64 -1.47
CA ALA A 84 -14.40 10.89 -2.87
C ALA A 84 -13.19 11.37 -3.70
N ALA A 85 -12.02 10.78 -3.47
CA ALA A 85 -10.78 11.10 -4.16
C ALA A 85 -10.90 10.75 -5.66
N PRO A 86 -10.75 11.72 -6.58
CA PRO A 86 -10.95 11.48 -8.01
C PRO A 86 -9.96 10.47 -8.60
N GLU A 87 -8.78 10.32 -7.99
CA GLU A 87 -7.75 9.38 -8.42
C GLU A 87 -8.07 7.92 -8.06
N ALA A 88 -8.91 7.68 -7.03
CA ALA A 88 -9.14 6.35 -6.47
C ALA A 88 -9.58 5.33 -7.55
N GLN A 89 -10.48 5.73 -8.44
CA GLN A 89 -10.97 4.87 -9.52
C GLN A 89 -9.86 4.47 -10.50
N VAL A 90 -9.00 5.42 -10.89
CA VAL A 90 -7.91 5.16 -11.83
C VAL A 90 -6.84 4.28 -11.18
N ILE A 91 -6.50 4.55 -9.92
CA ILE A 91 -5.54 3.72 -9.17
C ILE A 91 -6.09 2.30 -8.98
N GLU A 92 -7.38 2.13 -8.67
CA GLU A 92 -8.01 0.81 -8.58
C GLU A 92 -7.92 0.05 -9.92
N MET A 93 -8.15 0.74 -11.05
CA MET A 93 -8.00 0.13 -12.38
C MET A 93 -6.57 -0.32 -12.67
N ILE A 94 -5.56 0.47 -12.29
CA ILE A 94 -4.15 0.09 -12.43
C ILE A 94 -3.83 -1.13 -11.58
N ILE A 95 -4.25 -1.15 -10.30
CA ILE A 95 -4.04 -2.28 -9.39
C ILE A 95 -4.72 -3.56 -9.93
N LYS A 96 -5.95 -3.44 -10.45
CA LYS A 96 -6.65 -4.54 -11.13
C LYS A 96 -5.84 -5.04 -12.33
N GLY A 97 -5.29 -4.12 -13.13
CA GLY A 97 -4.41 -4.45 -14.25
C GLY A 97 -3.17 -5.24 -13.83
N ILE A 98 -2.49 -4.81 -12.76
CA ILE A 98 -1.32 -5.52 -12.20
C ILE A 98 -1.71 -6.94 -11.79
N ARG A 99 -2.79 -7.11 -11.02
CA ARG A 99 -3.28 -8.42 -10.58
C ARG A 99 -3.63 -9.34 -11.75
N ASN A 100 -4.20 -8.78 -12.82
CA ASN A 100 -4.58 -9.53 -14.03
C ASN A 100 -3.39 -10.03 -14.84
N ARG A 101 -2.16 -9.56 -14.57
CA ARG A 101 -0.95 -10.08 -15.24
C ARG A 101 -0.56 -11.49 -14.77
N ALA A 102 -1.22 -12.03 -13.72
CA ALA A 102 -0.98 -13.37 -13.18
C ALA A 102 0.51 -13.64 -12.89
N LEU A 103 1.20 -12.63 -12.35
CA LEU A 103 2.58 -12.70 -11.92
C LEU A 103 2.67 -13.36 -10.53
N PRO A 104 3.83 -13.87 -10.12
CA PRO A 104 4.07 -14.27 -8.72
C PRO A 104 3.68 -13.14 -7.74
N ASP A 105 3.18 -13.49 -6.57
CA ASP A 105 2.63 -12.52 -5.60
C ASP A 105 3.66 -11.45 -5.19
N SER A 106 4.92 -11.85 -5.04
CA SER A 106 6.02 -10.93 -4.74
C SER A 106 6.20 -9.88 -5.84
N GLU A 107 6.22 -10.28 -7.10
CA GLU A 107 6.35 -9.35 -8.23
C GLU A 107 5.11 -8.46 -8.38
N THR A 108 3.92 -9.03 -8.19
CA THR A 108 2.65 -8.30 -8.15
C THR A 108 2.68 -7.21 -7.06
N LEU A 109 3.18 -7.54 -5.87
CA LEU A 109 3.33 -6.60 -4.76
C LEU A 109 4.34 -5.49 -5.10
N GLU A 110 5.53 -5.84 -5.61
CA GLU A 110 6.56 -4.88 -6.03
C GLU A 110 6.03 -3.85 -7.04
N GLN A 111 5.31 -4.30 -8.07
CA GLN A 111 4.70 -3.38 -9.04
C GLN A 111 3.65 -2.48 -8.38
N GLY A 112 2.82 -3.02 -7.49
CA GLY A 112 1.87 -2.24 -6.73
C GLY A 112 2.52 -1.16 -5.87
N MET A 113 3.61 -1.49 -5.15
CA MET A 113 4.33 -0.52 -4.33
C MET A 113 5.01 0.56 -5.17
N ALA A 114 5.50 0.23 -6.37
CA ALA A 114 6.06 1.22 -7.29
C ALA A 114 5.00 2.28 -7.71
N ILE A 115 3.73 1.88 -7.88
CA ILE A 115 2.63 2.83 -8.13
C ILE A 115 2.44 3.79 -6.97
N PHE A 116 2.45 3.28 -5.73
CA PHE A 116 2.30 4.14 -4.54
C PHE A 116 3.53 5.04 -4.30
N GLU A 117 4.75 4.58 -4.59
CA GLU A 117 5.95 5.44 -4.56
C GLU A 117 5.83 6.55 -5.61
N ALA A 118 5.44 6.23 -6.85
CA ALA A 118 5.27 7.23 -7.90
C ALA A 118 4.17 8.25 -7.54
N LEU A 119 3.05 7.79 -6.99
CA LEU A 119 1.96 8.67 -6.55
C LEU A 119 2.40 9.57 -5.39
N TYR A 120 3.09 9.02 -4.38
CA TYR A 120 3.68 9.80 -3.29
C TYR A 120 4.65 10.85 -3.82
N LEU A 121 5.56 10.46 -4.73
CA LEU A 121 6.53 11.38 -5.30
C LEU A 121 5.90 12.45 -6.18
N SER A 122 4.76 12.17 -6.83
CA SER A 122 4.05 13.15 -7.67
C SER A 122 3.44 14.31 -6.87
N ILE A 123 3.18 14.10 -5.58
CA ILE A 123 2.63 15.10 -4.67
C ILE A 123 3.69 15.71 -3.74
N THR A 124 4.91 15.16 -3.73
CA THR A 124 6.08 15.76 -3.06
C THR A 124 6.93 16.53 -4.08
N GLU A 125 7.34 17.76 -3.79
CA GLU A 125 8.17 18.51 -4.74
C GLU A 125 9.52 17.85 -5.01
N LYS A 126 9.83 17.57 -6.29
CA LYS A 126 11.16 17.71 -6.93
C LYS A 126 11.08 17.40 -8.43
N PRO A 127 11.42 18.36 -9.32
CA PRO A 127 11.70 18.04 -10.71
C PRO A 127 13.09 17.40 -10.84
N GLN A 128 13.20 16.30 -11.58
CA GLN A 128 14.44 15.91 -12.23
C GLN A 128 14.23 15.91 -13.73
N GLU A 129 14.99 16.77 -14.41
CA GLU A 129 15.02 16.84 -15.87
C GLU A 129 16.04 15.82 -16.39
N GLY A 130 15.56 14.90 -17.21
CA GLY A 130 16.37 13.95 -17.97
C GLY A 130 15.67 13.64 -19.29
N VAL A 131 16.44 13.45 -20.35
CA VAL A 131 15.91 13.05 -21.66
C VAL A 131 16.05 11.54 -21.78
N THR A 132 14.93 10.83 -21.93
CA THR A 132 14.92 9.41 -22.30
C THR A 132 15.09 9.30 -23.81
N VAL A 133 16.13 8.59 -24.27
CA VAL A 133 16.35 8.30 -25.70
C VAL A 133 16.08 6.82 -25.94
N CYS A 134 15.21 6.50 -26.89
CA CYS A 134 14.99 5.12 -27.36
C CYS A 134 16.20 4.70 -28.19
N GLN A 135 16.99 3.74 -27.70
CA GLN A 135 18.00 3.08 -28.53
C GLN A 135 17.32 1.96 -29.32
N ALA A 136 17.56 1.93 -30.64
CA ALA A 136 17.07 0.92 -31.57
C ALA A 136 18.05 -0.24 -31.69
#